data_AF-A0A4R7NVI7-F1
#
_entry.id   AF-A0A4R7NVI7-F1
#
_cell.length_a   1.000
_cell.length_b   1.000
_cell.length_c   1.000
_cell.angle_alpha   90.00
_cell.angle_beta   90.00
_cell.angle_gamma   90.00
#
_symmetry.space_group_name_H-M   'P 1'
#
loop_
_entity.id
_entity.type
_entity.pdbx_description
1 polymer ?
#
loop_
_entity_poly.entity_id
_entity_poly.type
_entity_poly.pdbx_seq_one_letter_code
_entity_poly.pdbx_strand_id
1 'polypeptide(L)'
;MIGSPFTTLLLLLIAHLVGDFLLQSAAWVRDKNAHHQRSRALYLHAGVHGALAWLVLSSSQSLAIALLGAAVIAVTHLVIDAFKSHAPAEQVRYFIIDQALHLVVLVATWAWLGTGGAWLGHAAAWLLHPRTLLVILAYLIVMRPFSILIALIMRRWSHGVDNSGTLADAGARIGMLERFLVLTFVLADQLVPIGFLLAAKSVLRFGDLREDRDRKLTEYVLLGTMLSFSLTLTLGILIAHWHTAL
;
A
#
# COMPACT_ATOMS: atom_id res chain seq x y z
N MET A 1 -10.30 1.17 -32.40
CA MET A 1 -9.31 0.71 -31.39
C MET A 1 -9.75 1.26 -30.05
N ILE A 2 -10.26 0.42 -29.16
CA ILE A 2 -10.67 0.84 -27.82
C ILE A 2 -9.41 0.89 -26.95
N GLY A 3 -9.16 2.03 -26.31
CA GLY A 3 -8.29 2.13 -25.15
C GLY A 3 -6.95 2.82 -25.41
N SER A 4 -6.73 3.95 -24.73
CA SER A 4 -5.39 4.47 -24.48
C SER A 4 -4.52 3.38 -23.84
N PRO A 5 -3.16 3.45 -23.91
CA PRO A 5 -2.31 2.51 -23.20
C PRO A 5 -2.72 2.37 -21.73
N PHE A 6 -3.08 3.46 -21.07
CA PHE A 6 -3.55 3.46 -19.68
C PHE A 6 -4.84 2.64 -19.48
N THR A 7 -5.78 2.66 -20.43
CA THR A 7 -7.00 1.84 -20.38
C THR A 7 -6.66 0.35 -20.37
N THR A 8 -5.71 -0.09 -21.19
CA THR A 8 -5.24 -1.49 -21.19
C THR A 8 -4.65 -1.88 -19.84
N LEU A 9 -3.85 -1.01 -19.21
CA LEU A 9 -3.32 -1.27 -17.87
C LEU A 9 -4.44 -1.46 -16.85
N LEU A 10 -5.42 -0.55 -16.82
CA LEU A 10 -6.55 -0.65 -15.89
C LEU A 10 -7.35 -1.95 -16.11
N LEU A 11 -7.58 -2.34 -17.36
CA LEU A 11 -8.27 -3.59 -17.68
C LEU A 11 -7.47 -4.83 -17.26
N LEU A 12 -6.14 -4.81 -17.39
CA LEU A 12 -5.27 -5.87 -16.88
C LEU A 12 -5.31 -5.96 -15.35
N LEU A 13 -5.32 -4.82 -14.65
CA LEU A 13 -5.45 -4.77 -13.18
C LEU A 13 -6.82 -5.30 -12.73
N ILE A 14 -7.90 -4.92 -13.41
CA ILE A 14 -9.25 -5.44 -13.14
C ILE A 14 -9.29 -6.95 -13.40
N ALA A 15 -8.76 -7.42 -14.54
CA ALA A 15 -8.68 -8.83 -14.87
C ALA A 15 -7.94 -9.64 -13.80
N HIS A 16 -6.81 -9.12 -13.30
CA HIS A 16 -6.07 -9.72 -12.20
C HIS A 16 -6.88 -9.79 -10.91
N LEU A 17 -7.51 -8.68 -10.51
CA LEU A 17 -8.36 -8.66 -9.30
C LEU A 17 -9.55 -9.62 -9.41
N VAL A 18 -10.17 -9.70 -10.58
CA VAL A 18 -11.23 -10.66 -10.88
C VAL A 18 -10.70 -12.09 -10.77
N GLY A 19 -9.54 -12.38 -11.36
CA GLY A 19 -8.90 -13.69 -11.30
C GLY A 19 -8.59 -14.13 -9.86
N ASP A 20 -7.84 -13.31 -9.12
CA ASP A 20 -7.34 -13.66 -7.77
C ASP A 20 -8.41 -13.61 -6.67
N PHE A 21 -9.39 -12.71 -6.74
CA PHE A 21 -10.33 -12.50 -5.63
C PHE A 21 -11.77 -12.95 -5.92
N LEU A 22 -12.21 -12.95 -7.18
CA LEU A 22 -13.59 -13.31 -7.53
C LEU A 22 -13.67 -14.73 -8.09
N LEU A 23 -12.72 -15.14 -8.94
CA LEU A 23 -12.73 -16.44 -9.61
C LEU A 23 -11.95 -17.52 -8.84
N GLN A 24 -10.94 -17.14 -8.05
CA GLN A 24 -10.19 -18.09 -7.23
C GLN A 24 -11.02 -18.54 -6.02
N SER A 25 -11.49 -19.79 -6.05
CA SER A 25 -12.23 -20.37 -4.93
C SER A 25 -11.33 -20.73 -3.74
N ALA A 26 -11.89 -20.72 -2.53
CA ALA A 26 -11.18 -21.20 -1.34
C ALA A 26 -10.74 -22.67 -1.45
N ALA A 27 -11.45 -23.49 -2.25
CA ALA A 27 -11.06 -24.87 -2.52
C ALA A 27 -9.76 -24.94 -3.33
N TRP A 28 -9.59 -24.07 -4.33
CA TRP A 28 -8.37 -23.98 -5.13
C TRP A 28 -7.17 -23.55 -4.28
N VAL A 29 -7.36 -22.58 -3.38
CA VAL A 29 -6.31 -22.15 -2.46
C VAL A 29 -5.89 -23.29 -1.53
N ARG A 30 -6.85 -24.03 -0.94
CA ARG A 30 -6.54 -25.20 -0.10
C ARG A 30 -5.80 -26.29 -0.87
N ASP A 31 -6.25 -26.61 -2.08
CA ASP A 31 -5.60 -27.61 -2.93
C ASP A 31 -4.16 -27.21 -3.30
N LYS A 32 -3.96 -25.95 -3.70
CA LYS A 32 -2.64 -25.38 -4.02
C LYS A 32 -1.70 -25.44 -2.80
N ASN A 33 -2.17 -25.08 -1.62
CA ASN A 33 -1.33 -25.06 -0.42
C ASN A 33 -1.01 -26.47 0.09
N ALA A 34 -1.86 -27.47 -0.19
CA ALA A 34 -1.62 -28.85 0.21
C ALA A 34 -0.73 -29.63 -0.79
N HIS A 35 -0.88 -29.36 -2.08
CA HIS A 35 -0.24 -30.14 -3.15
C HIS A 35 0.82 -29.38 -3.95
N HIS A 36 1.00 -28.08 -3.70
CA HIS A 36 2.00 -27.21 -4.34
C HIS A 36 1.98 -27.33 -5.88
N GLN A 37 3.12 -27.62 -6.52
CA GLN A 37 3.22 -27.77 -7.98
C GLN A 37 2.47 -28.99 -8.53
N ARG A 38 2.00 -29.91 -7.67
CA ARG A 38 1.14 -31.05 -8.07
C ARG A 38 -0.34 -30.67 -8.10
N SER A 39 -0.72 -29.51 -7.55
CA SER A 39 -2.10 -29.02 -7.59
C SER A 39 -2.53 -28.71 -9.02
N ARG A 40 -3.65 -29.29 -9.45
CA ARG A 40 -4.27 -28.92 -10.73
C ARG A 40 -4.87 -27.53 -10.68
N ALA A 41 -5.37 -27.12 -9.51
CA ALA A 41 -5.95 -25.80 -9.31
C ALA A 41 -4.94 -24.67 -9.58
N LEU A 42 -3.66 -24.88 -9.26
CA LEU A 42 -2.59 -23.94 -9.56
C LEU A 42 -2.49 -23.63 -11.08
N TYR A 43 -2.47 -24.65 -11.93
CA TYR A 43 -2.36 -24.47 -13.38
C TYR A 43 -3.65 -23.91 -14.00
N LEU A 44 -4.81 -24.35 -13.50
CA LEU A 44 -6.10 -23.81 -13.93
C LEU A 44 -6.20 -22.31 -13.60
N HIS A 45 -5.76 -21.91 -12.41
CA HIS A 45 -5.73 -20.51 -11.99
C HIS A 45 -4.83 -19.65 -12.89
N ALA A 46 -3.61 -20.11 -13.17
CA ALA A 46 -2.72 -19.44 -14.11
C ALA A 46 -3.34 -19.37 -15.53
N GLY A 47 -4.05 -20.41 -15.95
CA GLY A 47 -4.78 -20.43 -17.22
C GLY A 47 -5.91 -19.39 -17.29
N VAL A 48 -6.65 -19.20 -16.19
CA VAL A 48 -7.68 -18.14 -16.07
C VAL A 48 -7.04 -16.76 -16.25
N HIS A 49 -5.92 -16.50 -15.56
CA HIS A 49 -5.19 -15.24 -15.72
C HIS A 49 -4.67 -15.02 -17.14
N GLY A 50 -4.12 -16.06 -17.77
CA GLY A 50 -3.72 -16.02 -19.17
C GLY A 50 -4.88 -15.71 -20.11
N ALA A 51 -6.03 -16.37 -19.93
CA ALA A 51 -7.21 -16.15 -20.77
C ALA A 51 -7.78 -14.72 -20.61
N LEU A 52 -7.89 -14.23 -19.38
CA LEU A 52 -8.34 -12.87 -19.10
C LEU A 52 -7.36 -11.83 -19.67
N ALA A 53 -6.05 -12.03 -19.47
CA ALA A 53 -5.03 -11.16 -20.04
C ALA A 53 -5.05 -11.16 -21.57
N TRP A 54 -5.24 -12.32 -22.21
CA TRP A 54 -5.35 -12.43 -23.66
C TRP A 54 -6.55 -11.66 -24.19
N LEU A 55 -7.71 -11.81 -23.54
CA LEU A 55 -8.92 -11.06 -23.90
C LEU A 55 -8.67 -9.55 -23.85
N VAL A 56 -8.06 -9.06 -22.76
CA VAL A 56 -7.73 -7.64 -22.61
C VAL A 56 -6.72 -7.18 -23.68
N LEU A 57 -5.61 -7.90 -23.85
CA LEU A 57 -4.55 -7.51 -24.78
C LEU A 57 -4.99 -7.56 -26.25
N SER A 58 -5.87 -8.50 -26.61
CA SER A 58 -6.40 -8.63 -27.98
C SER A 58 -7.20 -7.41 -28.44
N SER A 59 -7.68 -6.58 -27.51
CA SER A 59 -8.39 -5.34 -27.81
C SER A 59 -7.47 -4.19 -28.25
N SER A 60 -6.18 -4.27 -27.91
CA SER A 60 -5.20 -3.19 -28.13
C SER A 60 -3.94 -3.62 -28.90
N GLN A 61 -3.73 -4.92 -29.09
CA GLN A 61 -2.55 -5.50 -29.74
C GLN A 61 -2.98 -6.50 -30.82
N SER A 62 -2.07 -6.85 -31.74
CA SER A 62 -2.31 -7.96 -32.67
C SER A 62 -2.46 -9.29 -31.91
N LEU A 63 -3.22 -10.24 -32.46
CA LEU A 63 -3.49 -11.51 -31.78
C LEU A 63 -2.21 -12.27 -31.36
N ALA A 64 -1.16 -12.23 -32.18
CA ALA A 64 0.11 -12.87 -31.87
C ALA A 64 0.83 -12.20 -30.69
N ILE A 65 0.86 -10.86 -30.65
CA ILE A 65 1.48 -10.09 -29.56
C ILE A 65 0.65 -10.23 -28.27
N ALA A 66 -0.68 -10.20 -28.39
CA ALA A 66 -1.59 -10.43 -27.27
C ALA A 66 -1.39 -11.82 -26.65
N LEU A 67 -1.22 -12.85 -27.48
CA LEU A 67 -0.94 -14.21 -27.02
C LEU A 67 0.40 -14.31 -26.30
N LEU A 68 1.44 -13.66 -26.84
CA LEU A 68 2.75 -13.61 -26.20
C LEU A 68 2.69 -12.91 -24.83
N GLY A 69 2.05 -11.75 -24.74
CA GLY A 69 1.88 -11.03 -23.47
C GLY A 69 1.06 -11.81 -22.45
N ALA A 70 -0.02 -12.45 -22.89
CA ALA A 70 -0.84 -13.30 -22.04
C ALA A 70 -0.07 -14.54 -21.52
N ALA A 71 0.77 -15.15 -22.36
CA ALA A 71 1.64 -16.24 -21.95
C ALA A 71 2.66 -15.80 -20.89
N VAL A 72 3.27 -14.60 -21.06
CA VAL A 72 4.17 -14.02 -20.04
C VAL A 72 3.44 -13.86 -18.71
N ILE A 73 2.23 -13.28 -18.71
CA ILE A 73 1.44 -13.09 -17.49
C ILE A 73 1.07 -14.44 -16.85
N ALA A 74 0.58 -15.41 -17.64
CA ALA A 74 0.19 -16.71 -17.12
C ALA A 74 1.36 -17.50 -16.50
N VAL A 75 2.52 -17.51 -17.18
CA VAL A 75 3.70 -18.24 -16.71
C VAL A 75 4.28 -17.58 -15.46
N THR A 76 4.39 -16.26 -15.44
CA THR A 76 4.91 -15.56 -14.26
C THR A 76 3.95 -15.66 -13.08
N HIS A 77 2.64 -15.57 -13.30
CA HIS A 77 1.62 -15.81 -12.28
C HIS A 77 1.77 -17.21 -11.69
N LEU A 78 1.83 -18.25 -12.55
CA LEU A 78 2.07 -19.63 -12.13
C LEU A 78 3.31 -19.78 -11.24
N VAL A 79 4.43 -19.16 -11.63
CA VAL A 79 5.69 -19.21 -10.88
C VAL A 79 5.56 -18.52 -9.52
N ILE A 80 4.98 -17.32 -9.49
CA ILE A 80 4.77 -16.56 -8.24
C ILE A 80 3.86 -17.36 -7.29
N ASP A 81 2.74 -17.86 -7.79
CA ASP A 81 1.77 -18.61 -6.99
C ASP A 81 2.32 -19.96 -6.51
N ALA A 82 3.19 -20.61 -7.31
CA ALA A 82 3.91 -21.81 -6.90
C ALA A 82 4.86 -21.51 -5.73
N PHE A 83 5.65 -20.44 -5.80
CA PHE A 83 6.51 -20.03 -4.68
C PHE A 83 5.68 -19.65 -3.45
N LYS A 84 4.61 -18.87 -3.63
CA LYS A 84 3.69 -18.48 -2.56
C LYS A 84 3.08 -19.71 -1.85
N SER A 85 2.81 -20.79 -2.57
CA SER A 85 2.23 -22.01 -1.99
C SER A 85 3.10 -22.67 -0.91
N HIS A 86 4.42 -22.37 -0.88
CA HIS A 86 5.34 -22.86 0.15
C HIS A 86 5.51 -21.88 1.32
N ALA A 87 4.97 -20.67 1.20
CA ALA A 87 5.03 -19.67 2.25
C ALA A 87 4.02 -20.01 3.36
N PRO A 88 4.33 -19.68 4.63
CA PRO A 88 3.37 -19.79 5.73
C PRO A 88 2.05 -19.10 5.38
N ALA A 89 0.96 -19.89 5.42
CA ALA A 89 -0.39 -19.37 5.29
C ALA A 89 -0.64 -18.33 6.41
N GLU A 90 -1.55 -17.38 6.14
CA GLU A 90 -2.05 -16.39 7.12
C GLU A 90 -1.10 -15.22 7.47
N GLN A 91 0.14 -15.19 6.97
CA GLN A 91 0.99 -14.02 7.14
C GLN A 91 0.75 -12.96 6.05
N VAL A 92 0.23 -11.79 6.47
CA VAL A 92 -0.04 -10.63 5.60
C VAL A 92 1.18 -10.24 4.75
N ARG A 93 2.41 -10.41 5.29
CA ARG A 93 3.64 -10.10 4.55
C ARG A 93 3.72 -10.84 3.21
N TYR A 94 3.44 -12.14 3.18
CA TYR A 94 3.52 -12.92 1.94
C TYR A 94 2.38 -12.60 0.98
N PHE A 95 1.19 -12.25 1.51
CA PHE A 95 0.10 -11.73 0.69
C PHE A 95 0.46 -10.42 -0.01
N ILE A 96 1.08 -9.47 0.70
CA ILE A 96 1.50 -8.18 0.13
C ILE A 96 2.62 -8.37 -0.90
N ILE A 97 3.62 -9.21 -0.61
CA ILE A 97 4.72 -9.51 -1.55
C ILE A 97 4.17 -10.16 -2.82
N ASP A 98 3.28 -11.12 -2.68
CA ASP A 98 2.63 -11.80 -3.80
C ASP A 98 1.88 -10.82 -4.73
N GLN A 99 1.01 -9.97 -4.17
CA GLN A 99 0.29 -8.99 -4.97
C GLN A 99 1.21 -7.93 -5.59
N ALA A 100 2.29 -7.56 -4.91
CA ALA A 100 3.30 -6.66 -5.46
C ALA A 100 4.05 -7.28 -6.65
N LEU A 101 4.42 -8.56 -6.58
CA LEU A 101 5.07 -9.27 -7.68
C LEU A 101 4.13 -9.38 -8.89
N HIS A 102 2.87 -9.74 -8.70
CA HIS A 102 1.88 -9.76 -9.79
C HIS A 102 1.70 -8.38 -10.43
N LEU A 103 1.57 -7.33 -9.62
CA LEU A 103 1.47 -5.96 -10.10
C LEU A 103 2.68 -5.55 -10.95
N VAL A 104 3.90 -5.90 -10.51
CA VAL A 104 5.13 -5.62 -11.27
C VAL A 104 5.11 -6.30 -12.63
N VAL A 105 4.70 -7.57 -12.70
CA VAL A 105 4.57 -8.28 -13.99
C VAL A 105 3.56 -7.59 -14.91
N LEU A 106 2.39 -7.22 -14.39
CA LEU A 106 1.35 -6.56 -15.20
C LEU A 106 1.82 -5.22 -15.73
N VAL A 107 2.43 -4.39 -14.88
CA VAL A 107 2.98 -3.08 -15.28
C VAL A 107 4.12 -3.27 -16.28
N ALA A 108 5.04 -4.20 -16.04
CA ALA A 108 6.15 -4.47 -16.95
C ALA A 108 5.67 -4.98 -18.32
N THR A 109 4.68 -5.88 -18.35
CA THR A 109 4.10 -6.40 -19.59
C THR A 109 3.35 -5.31 -20.35
N TRP A 110 2.53 -4.53 -19.64
CA TRP A 110 1.85 -3.37 -20.20
C TRP A 110 2.84 -2.37 -20.81
N ALA A 111 3.89 -2.05 -20.06
CA ALA A 111 4.85 -1.05 -20.46
C ALA A 111 5.71 -1.52 -21.64
N TRP A 112 6.12 -2.79 -21.64
CA TRP A 112 6.80 -3.43 -22.77
C TRP A 112 5.98 -3.36 -24.06
N LEU A 113 4.69 -3.71 -24.01
CA LEU A 113 3.83 -3.76 -25.19
C LEU A 113 3.26 -2.39 -25.60
N GLY A 114 3.04 -1.49 -24.65
CA GLY A 114 2.31 -0.23 -24.85
C GLY A 114 3.18 1.00 -25.07
N THR A 115 4.47 0.97 -24.69
CA THR A 115 5.36 2.16 -24.73
C THR A 115 6.58 2.00 -25.63
N GLY A 116 6.68 0.89 -26.38
CA GLY A 116 7.84 0.63 -27.25
C GLY A 116 9.16 0.50 -26.49
N GLY A 117 9.13 0.10 -25.21
CA GLY A 117 10.33 -0.05 -24.37
C GLY A 117 10.85 1.23 -23.73
N ALA A 118 10.28 2.40 -24.03
CA ALA A 118 10.70 3.69 -23.46
C ALA A 118 10.24 3.90 -22.00
N TRP A 119 9.39 3.01 -21.46
CA TRP A 119 8.83 3.14 -20.12
C TRP A 119 9.87 3.22 -18.99
N LEU A 120 10.99 2.50 -19.09
CA LEU A 120 12.05 2.56 -18.08
C LEU A 120 12.58 3.98 -17.94
N GLY A 121 12.78 4.68 -19.06
CA GLY A 121 13.20 6.08 -19.08
C GLY A 121 12.16 7.01 -18.46
N HIS A 122 10.88 6.84 -18.81
CA HIS A 122 9.79 7.67 -18.26
C HIS A 122 9.57 7.43 -16.75
N ALA A 123 9.63 6.17 -16.31
CA ALA A 123 9.50 5.80 -14.91
C ALA A 123 10.69 6.33 -14.09
N ALA A 124 11.92 6.20 -14.61
CA ALA A 124 13.10 6.77 -13.98
C ALA A 124 13.02 8.30 -13.91
N ALA A 125 12.60 8.95 -14.99
CA ALA A 125 12.43 10.40 -15.02
C ALA A 125 11.37 10.88 -14.00
N TRP A 126 10.24 10.18 -13.88
CA TRP A 126 9.22 10.50 -12.88
C TRP A 126 9.71 10.27 -11.45
N LEU A 127 10.39 9.14 -11.18
CA LEU A 127 10.87 8.79 -9.84
C LEU A 127 11.96 9.74 -9.37
N LEU A 128 12.88 10.12 -10.26
CA LEU A 128 13.99 11.02 -9.97
C LEU A 128 13.62 12.50 -10.05
N HIS A 129 12.37 12.82 -10.43
CA HIS A 129 11.91 14.20 -10.45
C HIS A 129 11.93 14.80 -9.03
N PRO A 130 12.49 16.01 -8.81
CA PRO A 130 12.62 16.60 -7.48
C PRO A 130 11.31 16.63 -6.67
N ARG A 131 10.19 16.90 -7.34
CA ARG A 131 8.86 16.89 -6.68
C ARG A 131 8.50 15.51 -6.13
N THR A 132 8.73 14.44 -6.89
CA THR A 132 8.45 13.06 -6.46
C THR A 132 9.34 12.66 -5.29
N LEU A 133 10.64 12.96 -5.40
CA LEU A 133 11.60 12.70 -4.33
C LEU A 133 11.26 13.47 -3.04
N LEU A 134 10.79 14.71 -3.16
CA LEU A 134 10.38 15.53 -2.02
C LEU A 134 9.17 14.93 -1.29
N VAL A 135 8.18 14.42 -2.03
CA VAL A 135 7.02 13.71 -1.46
C VAL A 135 7.46 12.41 -0.79
N ILE A 136 8.30 11.60 -1.45
CA ILE A 136 8.84 10.37 -0.86
C ILE A 136 9.59 10.67 0.44
N LEU A 137 10.45 11.69 0.44
CA LEU A 137 11.20 12.12 1.62
C LEU A 137 10.25 12.54 2.76
N ALA A 138 9.20 13.29 2.46
CA ALA A 138 8.20 13.69 3.45
C ALA A 138 7.54 12.47 4.12
N TYR A 139 7.09 11.48 3.34
CA TYR A 139 6.54 10.23 3.87
C TYR A 139 7.55 9.47 4.73
N LEU A 140 8.82 9.36 4.30
CA LEU A 140 9.86 8.69 5.08
C LEU A 140 10.10 9.38 6.44
N ILE A 141 10.11 10.73 6.46
CA ILE A 141 10.29 11.52 7.68
C ILE A 141 9.13 11.32 8.66
N VAL A 142 7.88 11.36 8.19
CA VAL A 142 6.72 11.23 9.08
C VAL A 142 6.55 9.81 9.63
N MET A 143 7.09 8.78 8.97
CA MET A 143 6.96 7.41 9.46
C MET A 143 7.83 7.16 10.70
N ARG A 144 9.14 6.95 10.53
CA ARG A 144 10.05 6.54 11.63
C ARG A 144 10.72 7.71 12.34
N PRO A 145 11.35 8.68 11.63
CA PRO A 145 12.02 9.81 12.29
C PRO A 145 11.10 10.59 13.23
N PHE A 146 9.87 10.92 12.80
CA PHE A 146 8.91 11.59 13.68
C PHE A 146 8.46 10.72 14.86
N SER A 147 8.24 9.40 14.69
CA SER A 147 7.98 8.51 15.83
C SER A 147 9.08 8.60 16.90
N ILE A 148 10.35 8.56 16.47
CA ILE A 148 11.51 8.64 17.37
C ILE A 148 11.57 10.01 18.05
N LEU A 149 11.41 11.09 17.28
CA LEU A 149 11.43 12.47 17.80
C LEU A 149 10.33 12.69 18.85
N ILE A 150 9.10 12.27 18.55
CA ILE A 150 7.95 12.39 19.46
C ILE A 150 8.21 11.57 20.73
N ALA A 151 8.71 10.34 20.60
CA ALA A 151 9.04 9.50 21.76
C ALA A 151 10.11 10.15 22.66
N LEU A 152 11.15 10.75 22.06
CA LEU A 152 12.19 11.47 22.80
C LEU A 152 11.64 12.70 23.53
N ILE A 153 10.82 13.51 22.86
CA ILE A 153 10.17 14.69 23.48
C ILE A 153 9.26 14.24 24.63
N MET A 154 8.50 13.16 24.42
CA MET A 154 7.47 12.69 25.36
C MET A 154 8.03 11.92 26.55
N ARG A 155 9.32 11.58 26.56
CA ARG A 155 9.96 10.78 27.62
C ARG A 155 9.81 11.35 29.03
N ARG A 156 9.75 12.68 29.20
CA ARG A 156 9.52 13.29 30.53
C ARG A 156 8.08 13.10 31.05
N TRP A 157 7.12 12.91 30.13
CA TRP A 157 5.70 12.68 30.44
C TRP A 157 5.32 11.20 30.47
N SER A 158 6.24 10.28 30.14
CA SER A 158 6.00 8.84 30.21
C SER A 158 6.23 8.25 31.61
N HIS A 159 6.73 9.04 32.57
CA HIS A 159 6.94 8.56 33.94
C HIS A 159 5.61 8.21 34.62
N GLY A 160 5.44 6.93 34.98
CA GLY A 160 4.21 6.41 35.61
C GLY A 160 3.13 5.98 34.61
N VAL A 161 3.41 5.98 33.31
CA VAL A 161 2.56 5.36 32.28
C VAL A 161 3.13 3.97 31.99
N ASP A 162 2.35 2.92 32.20
CA ASP A 162 2.75 1.56 31.83
C ASP A 162 2.76 1.44 30.30
N ASN A 163 3.97 1.44 29.74
CA ASN A 163 4.21 1.44 28.29
C ASN A 163 4.86 0.13 27.84
N SER A 164 4.56 -0.98 28.54
CA SER A 164 5.10 -2.30 28.27
C SER A 164 4.08 -3.19 27.54
N GLY A 165 4.53 -3.94 26.54
CA GLY A 165 3.73 -4.93 25.83
C GLY A 165 3.08 -4.46 24.51
N THR A 166 2.17 -5.28 24.00
CA THR A 166 1.59 -5.19 22.65
C THR A 166 0.75 -3.93 22.40
N LEU A 167 0.20 -3.30 23.45
CA LEU A 167 -0.54 -2.05 23.33
C LEU A 167 0.36 -0.85 22.98
N ALA A 168 1.59 -0.80 23.50
CA ALA A 168 2.55 0.24 23.16
C ALA A 168 2.91 0.20 21.67
N ASP A 169 3.11 -1.01 21.14
CA ASP A 169 3.34 -1.25 19.72
C ASP A 169 2.12 -0.88 18.86
N ALA A 170 0.91 -1.15 19.34
CA ALA A 170 -0.32 -0.74 18.66
C ALA A 170 -0.44 0.79 18.59
N GLY A 171 -0.19 1.50 19.70
CA GLY A 171 -0.20 2.96 19.75
C GLY A 171 0.81 3.61 18.81
N ALA A 172 2.04 3.06 18.73
CA ALA A 172 3.05 3.53 17.79
C ALA A 172 2.63 3.34 16.32
N ARG A 173 1.99 2.21 16.00
CA ARG A 173 1.44 1.93 14.66
C ARG A 173 0.28 2.84 14.31
N ILE A 174 -0.64 3.09 15.26
CA ILE A 174 -1.73 4.05 15.09
C ILE A 174 -1.15 5.43 14.78
N GLY A 175 -0.18 5.90 15.56
CA GLY A 175 0.45 7.20 15.32
C GLY A 175 1.12 7.31 13.94
N MET A 176 1.74 6.23 13.44
CA MET A 176 2.27 6.20 12.07
C MET A 176 1.14 6.31 11.02
N LEU A 177 0.05 5.56 11.18
CA LEU A 177 -1.11 5.63 10.27
C LEU A 177 -1.76 7.02 10.27
N GLU A 178 -1.90 7.65 11.44
CA GLU A 178 -2.44 9.01 11.54
C GLU A 178 -1.58 10.01 10.78
N ARG A 179 -0.26 9.97 10.97
CA ARG A 179 0.63 10.88 10.24
C ARG A 179 0.65 10.61 8.74
N PHE A 180 0.54 9.35 8.33
CA PHE A 180 0.36 9.00 6.92
C PHE A 180 -0.89 9.68 6.33
N LEU A 181 -2.03 9.55 7.02
CA LEU A 181 -3.30 10.13 6.59
C LEU A 181 -3.25 11.66 6.60
N VAL A 182 -2.75 12.27 7.67
CA VAL A 182 -2.61 13.74 7.78
C VAL A 182 -1.74 14.29 6.65
N LEU A 183 -0.56 13.71 6.41
CA LEU A 183 0.30 14.15 5.30
C LEU A 183 -0.41 14.00 3.95
N THR A 184 -1.08 12.87 3.72
CA THR A 184 -1.84 12.62 2.48
C THR A 184 -2.92 13.67 2.26
N PHE A 185 -3.69 13.98 3.30
CA PHE A 185 -4.75 14.97 3.24
C PHE A 185 -4.23 16.39 3.01
N VAL A 186 -3.10 16.76 3.61
CA VAL A 186 -2.45 18.05 3.33
C VAL A 186 -1.97 18.14 1.88
N LEU A 187 -1.30 17.10 1.38
CA LEU A 187 -0.82 17.08 -0.02
C LEU A 187 -1.95 17.03 -1.05
N ALA A 188 -3.12 16.51 -0.67
CA ALA A 188 -4.34 16.54 -1.47
C ALA A 188 -5.15 17.85 -1.35
N ASP A 189 -4.65 18.83 -0.60
CA ASP A 189 -5.35 20.09 -0.29
C ASP A 189 -6.72 19.89 0.40
N GLN A 190 -6.81 18.84 1.23
CA GLN A 190 -8.02 18.46 1.96
C GLN A 190 -7.80 18.59 3.48
N LEU A 191 -8.07 19.75 4.07
CA LEU A 191 -7.87 19.94 5.52
C LEU A 191 -9.04 19.41 6.37
N VAL A 192 -10.24 19.25 5.80
CA VAL A 192 -11.44 18.81 6.55
C VAL A 192 -11.30 17.41 7.17
N PRO A 193 -10.81 16.37 6.45
CA PRO A 193 -10.63 15.03 7.04
C PRO A 193 -9.69 14.99 8.25
N ILE A 194 -8.74 15.93 8.33
CA ILE A 194 -7.81 16.05 9.46
C ILE A 194 -8.57 16.44 10.73
N GLY A 195 -9.52 17.38 10.62
CA GLY A 195 -10.39 17.78 11.72
C GLY A 195 -11.26 16.63 12.22
N PHE A 196 -11.80 15.81 11.30
CA PHE A 196 -12.56 14.61 11.66
C PHE A 196 -11.69 13.58 12.39
N LEU A 197 -10.46 13.35 11.93
CA LEU A 197 -9.52 12.43 12.58
C LEU A 197 -9.20 12.87 14.01
N LEU A 198 -9.00 14.17 14.21
CA LEU A 198 -8.76 14.78 15.53
C LEU A 198 -9.99 14.65 16.46
N ALA A 199 -11.19 14.89 15.92
CA ALA A 199 -12.44 14.81 16.64
C ALA A 199 -12.74 13.36 17.08
N ALA A 200 -12.59 12.39 16.18
CA ALA A 200 -12.78 10.97 16.48
C ALA A 200 -11.87 10.51 17.62
N LYS A 201 -10.59 10.93 17.59
CA LYS A 201 -9.63 10.61 18.65
C LYS A 201 -9.96 11.26 19.98
N SER A 202 -10.51 12.48 19.96
CA SER A 202 -10.96 13.18 21.16
C SER A 202 -12.16 12.46 21.79
N VAL A 203 -13.16 12.07 21.00
CA VAL A 203 -14.38 11.37 21.47
C VAL A 203 -14.05 10.05 22.15
N LEU A 204 -13.15 9.25 21.58
CA LEU A 204 -12.74 7.96 22.16
C LEU A 204 -11.99 8.10 23.50
N ARG A 205 -11.52 9.30 23.84
CA ARG A 205 -10.72 9.58 25.04
C ARG A 205 -11.54 10.16 26.20
N PHE A 206 -12.74 10.68 25.94
CA PHE A 206 -13.56 11.35 26.96
C PHE A 206 -14.13 10.40 28.03
N GLY A 207 -14.12 9.07 27.80
CA GLY A 207 -14.65 8.07 28.73
C GLY A 207 -13.77 7.72 29.93
N ASP A 208 -12.47 8.05 29.89
CA ASP A 208 -11.44 7.47 30.79
C ASP A 208 -11.04 8.39 31.96
N LEU A 209 -11.88 9.34 32.39
CA LEU A 209 -11.47 10.40 33.33
C LEU A 209 -11.77 10.10 34.83
N ARG A 210 -11.91 8.84 35.24
CA ARG A 210 -12.36 8.49 36.61
C ARG A 210 -11.23 8.29 37.63
N GLU A 211 -10.04 7.89 37.22
CA GLU A 211 -8.89 7.63 38.13
C GLU A 211 -7.65 8.46 37.73
N ASP A 212 -6.78 8.80 38.69
CA ASP A 212 -5.56 9.60 38.44
C ASP A 212 -4.58 8.94 37.45
N ARG A 213 -4.55 7.60 37.40
CA ARG A 213 -3.75 6.83 36.42
C ARG A 213 -4.27 7.07 35.00
N ASP A 214 -5.57 7.02 34.82
CA ASP A 214 -6.21 7.22 33.52
C ASP A 214 -6.12 8.70 33.09
N ARG A 215 -6.09 9.63 34.04
CA ARG A 215 -5.82 11.05 33.76
C ARG A 215 -4.42 11.27 33.19
N LYS A 216 -3.38 10.68 33.78
CA LYS A 216 -1.99 10.80 33.25
C LYS A 216 -1.84 10.16 31.88
N LEU A 217 -2.47 9.00 31.65
CA LEU A 217 -2.54 8.39 30.32
C LEU A 217 -3.30 9.29 29.33
N THR A 218 -4.37 9.94 29.78
CA THR A 218 -5.21 10.90 29.03
C THR A 218 -4.48 12.23 28.71
N GLU A 219 -3.55 12.66 29.53
CA GLU A 219 -2.68 13.79 29.20
C GLU A 219 -1.58 13.36 28.22
N TYR A 220 -0.92 12.22 28.49
CA TYR A 220 0.20 11.70 27.69
C TYR A 220 -0.16 11.49 26.21
N VAL A 221 -1.21 10.71 25.91
CA VAL A 221 -1.60 10.48 24.50
C VAL A 221 -2.21 11.74 23.86
N LEU A 222 -2.74 12.72 24.62
CA LEU A 222 -3.30 13.96 24.05
C LEU A 222 -2.16 14.86 23.59
N LEU A 223 -1.17 15.09 24.47
CA LEU A 223 0.06 15.82 24.13
C LEU A 223 0.80 15.17 22.97
N GLY A 224 0.97 13.84 23.00
CA GLY A 224 1.63 13.10 21.93
C GLY A 224 0.92 13.24 20.59
N THR A 225 -0.42 13.21 20.60
CA THR A 225 -1.23 13.42 19.39
C THR A 225 -1.07 14.84 18.87
N MET A 226 -1.25 15.86 19.71
CA MET A 226 -1.15 17.26 19.28
C MET A 226 0.24 17.54 18.69
N LEU A 227 1.30 17.10 19.35
CA LEU A 227 2.67 17.22 18.85
C LEU A 227 2.85 16.52 17.49
N SER A 228 2.36 15.28 17.37
CA SER A 228 2.42 14.49 16.13
C SER A 228 1.73 15.19 14.97
N PHE A 229 0.53 15.74 15.21
CA PHE A 229 -0.22 16.49 14.21
C PHE A 229 0.47 17.78 13.84
N SER A 230 0.91 18.59 14.81
CA SER A 230 1.60 19.86 14.54
C SER A 230 2.84 19.65 13.67
N LEU A 231 3.70 18.69 14.03
CA LEU A 231 4.90 18.39 13.24
C LEU A 231 4.55 17.94 11.80
N THR A 232 3.55 17.07 11.67
CA THR A 232 3.13 16.52 10.36
C THR A 232 2.48 17.59 9.48
N LEU A 233 1.63 18.44 10.05
CA LEU A 233 0.99 19.55 9.36
C LEU A 233 2.03 20.56 8.88
N THR A 234 2.95 20.98 9.75
CA THR A 234 4.01 21.93 9.38
C THR A 234 4.87 21.39 8.24
N LEU A 235 5.30 20.13 8.31
CA LEU A 235 6.04 19.51 7.23
C LEU A 235 5.20 19.40 5.95
N GLY A 236 3.95 18.94 6.04
CA GLY A 236 3.07 18.79 4.88
C GLY A 236 2.83 20.11 4.15
N ILE A 237 2.54 21.20 4.88
CA ILE A 237 2.32 22.53 4.31
C ILE A 237 3.59 23.04 3.63
N LEU A 238 4.76 22.85 4.27
CA LEU A 238 6.04 23.21 3.66
C LEU A 238 6.21 22.48 2.33
N ILE A 239 6.03 21.16 2.30
CA ILE A 239 6.19 20.35 1.10
C ILE A 239 5.18 20.75 0.01
N ALA A 240 3.92 21.01 0.38
CA ALA A 240 2.89 21.48 -0.55
C ALA A 240 3.25 22.83 -1.19
N HIS A 241 3.77 23.77 -0.40
CA HIS A 241 4.22 25.07 -0.91
C HIS A 241 5.40 24.91 -1.88
N TRP A 242 6.40 24.12 -1.53
CA TRP A 242 7.53 23.83 -2.41
C TRP A 242 7.12 23.06 -3.67
N HIS A 243 6.08 22.22 -3.59
CA HIS A 243 5.52 21.52 -4.75
C HIS A 243 4.91 22.49 -5.78
N THR A 244 4.31 23.60 -5.33
CA THR A 244 3.79 24.65 -6.23
C THR A 244 4.87 25.57 -6.82
N ALA A 245 6.04 25.65 -6.19
CA ALA A 245 7.13 26.52 -6.61
C ALA A 245 8.12 25.86 -7.60
N LEU A 246 8.24 24.54 -7.56
CA LEU A 246 8.96 23.72 -8.56
C LEU A 246 8.09 23.49 -9.78
#